data_AF-A0A2V4AQQ9-F1
#
_entry.id   AF-A0A2V4AQQ9-F1
#
_cell.length_a   1.000
_cell.length_b   1.000
_cell.length_c   1.000
_cell.angle_alpha   90.00
_cell.angle_beta   90.00
_cell.angle_gamma   90.00
#
_symmetry.space_group_name_H-M   'P 1'
#
loop_
_entity.id
_entity.type
_entity.pdbx_description
1 polymer ?
#
loop_
_entity_poly.entity_id
_entity_poly.type
_entity_poly.pdbx_seq_one_letter_code
_entity_poly.pdbx_strand_id
1 'polypeptide(L)'
;MPEGAAFDYQLGGAYPPPRGAAVVVRDSTAEPAAGLFNVCYVNGFQSQPQDRARWLEQRRDLVLSDARGRPRADPDWPGELVLDTSGARSRERIAAIVGETVAACAAAGYAAVEFDNLDSYTRSAGALTAGDNLRLARLLAGIAHEHGLLAGQKNAAELSARARQEAGFDFAIAEECAAHDECAAYTDVYGQRVLDVEYPDTLERPFGEVCADPRTPRSTILRDRLLVAHGEAGHRYRAC
;
A
#
# COMPACT_ATOMS: atom_id res chain seq x y z
N MET A 1 12.53 1.13 -9.61
CA MET A 1 11.85 2.42 -9.37
C MET A 1 12.89 3.53 -9.41
N PRO A 2 12.60 4.69 -10.02
CA PRO A 2 13.44 5.90 -9.91
C PRO A 2 13.67 6.28 -8.44
N GLU A 3 14.93 6.42 -8.03
CA GLU A 3 15.30 6.75 -6.66
C GLU A 3 15.17 8.25 -6.38
N GLY A 4 14.57 8.61 -5.24
CA GLY A 4 14.41 10.00 -4.81
C GLY A 4 13.67 10.88 -5.84
N ALA A 5 12.71 10.28 -6.55
CA ALA A 5 11.92 10.94 -7.57
C ALA A 5 10.68 11.61 -6.98
N ALA A 6 10.32 12.78 -7.52
CA ALA A 6 9.02 13.37 -7.27
C ALA A 6 7.91 12.41 -7.74
N PHE A 7 6.86 12.28 -6.94
CA PHE A 7 5.77 11.36 -7.21
C PHE A 7 4.41 11.95 -6.84
N ASP A 8 3.34 11.24 -7.19
CA ASP A 8 1.98 11.57 -6.78
C ASP A 8 1.20 10.30 -6.41
N TYR A 9 0.24 10.43 -5.49
CA TYR A 9 -0.57 9.34 -4.95
C TYR A 9 -2.05 9.61 -5.21
N GLN A 10 -2.60 8.88 -6.17
CA GLN A 10 -3.88 9.14 -6.83
C GLN A 10 -4.86 7.96 -6.63
N LEU A 11 -5.30 7.74 -5.39
CA LEU A 11 -6.26 6.67 -5.08
C LEU A 11 -7.72 7.11 -5.16
N GLY A 12 -8.03 8.36 -4.81
CA GLY A 12 -9.39 8.91 -4.91
C GLY A 12 -9.81 9.28 -6.33
N GLY A 13 -8.96 9.04 -7.32
CA GLY A 13 -9.23 9.28 -8.74
C GLY A 13 -7.98 9.65 -9.51
N ALA A 14 -7.83 9.10 -10.71
CA ALA A 14 -6.72 9.42 -11.60
C ALA A 14 -6.87 10.82 -12.23
N TYR A 15 -5.78 11.58 -12.26
CA TYR A 15 -5.70 12.87 -12.95
C TYR A 15 -4.31 13.07 -13.57
N PRO A 16 -4.13 14.00 -14.54
CA PRO A 16 -2.81 14.26 -15.13
C PRO A 16 -1.77 14.52 -14.04
N PRO A 17 -0.70 13.70 -13.94
CA PRO A 17 0.29 13.86 -12.88
C PRO A 17 0.95 15.25 -12.93
N PRO A 18 1.30 15.80 -11.76
CA PRO A 18 1.92 17.13 -11.67
C PRO A 18 3.24 17.17 -12.44
N ARG A 19 3.55 18.34 -13.01
CA ARG A 19 4.80 18.55 -13.76
C ARG A 19 6.01 18.16 -12.91
N GLY A 20 6.86 17.30 -13.46
CA GLY A 20 8.08 16.84 -12.79
C GLY A 20 7.93 15.53 -12.01
N ALA A 21 6.71 15.03 -11.81
CA ALA A 21 6.50 13.69 -11.29
C ALA A 21 7.10 12.66 -12.25
N ALA A 22 7.89 11.72 -11.72
CA ALA A 22 8.43 10.58 -12.45
C ALA A 22 7.78 9.25 -12.02
N VAL A 23 7.13 9.25 -10.86
CA VAL A 23 6.40 8.12 -10.30
C VAL A 23 4.95 8.52 -10.04
N VAL A 24 4.00 7.63 -10.30
CA VAL A 24 2.61 7.82 -9.84
C VAL A 24 2.07 6.51 -9.31
N VAL A 25 1.34 6.59 -8.21
CA VAL A 25 0.67 5.46 -7.58
C VAL A 25 -0.83 5.64 -7.79
N ARG A 26 -1.51 4.62 -8.30
CA ARG A 26 -2.94 4.65 -8.67
C ARG A 26 -3.67 3.39 -8.25
N ASP A 27 -4.94 3.50 -7.92
CA ASP A 27 -5.80 2.33 -7.68
C ASP A 27 -5.79 1.37 -8.87
N SER A 28 -5.82 0.06 -8.59
CA SER A 28 -5.81 -0.99 -9.63
C SER A 28 -6.92 -0.90 -10.67
N THR A 29 -8.00 -0.16 -10.40
CA THR A 29 -9.08 0.10 -11.36
C THR A 29 -8.82 1.28 -12.30
N ALA A 30 -7.76 2.06 -12.06
CA ALA A 30 -7.39 3.20 -12.89
C ALA A 30 -6.32 2.82 -13.93
N GLU A 31 -6.34 3.52 -15.07
CA GLU A 31 -5.31 3.40 -16.10
C GLU A 31 -3.98 4.01 -15.61
N PRO A 32 -2.81 3.45 -15.99
CA PRO A 32 -1.52 4.06 -15.70
C PRO A 32 -1.31 5.38 -16.48
N ALA A 33 -0.50 6.29 -15.95
CA ALA A 33 -0.09 7.49 -16.63
C ALA A 33 1.04 7.20 -17.64
N ALA A 34 0.84 7.59 -18.90
CA ALA A 34 1.83 7.39 -19.95
C ALA A 34 3.18 8.04 -19.62
N GLY A 35 4.28 7.32 -19.90
CA GLY A 35 5.64 7.83 -19.79
C GLY A 35 6.22 7.93 -18.38
N LEU A 36 5.49 7.49 -17.35
CA LEU A 36 5.93 7.50 -15.95
C LEU A 36 6.15 6.07 -15.41
N PHE A 37 6.83 5.98 -14.27
CA PHE A 37 6.90 4.75 -13.49
C PHE A 37 5.61 4.61 -12.67
N ASN A 38 4.74 3.68 -13.07
CA ASN A 38 3.43 3.51 -12.44
C ASN A 38 3.44 2.39 -11.40
N VAL A 39 2.91 2.67 -10.21
CA VAL A 39 2.67 1.71 -9.14
C VAL A 39 1.17 1.46 -9.02
N CYS A 40 0.76 0.19 -9.06
CA CYS A 40 -0.62 -0.23 -8.93
C CYS A 40 -0.94 -0.46 -7.45
N TYR A 41 -1.88 0.27 -6.88
CA TYR A 41 -2.39 0.03 -5.53
C TYR A 41 -3.29 -1.19 -5.53
N VAL A 42 -2.97 -2.17 -4.68
CA VAL A 42 -3.77 -3.36 -4.46
C VAL A 42 -3.89 -3.59 -2.96
N ASN A 43 -5.11 -3.67 -2.44
CA ASN A 43 -5.33 -4.11 -1.06
C ASN A 43 -5.03 -5.61 -0.96
N GLY A 44 -3.89 -5.97 -0.36
CA GLY A 44 -3.39 -7.34 -0.35
C GLY A 44 -3.86 -8.17 0.85
N PHE A 45 -4.33 -7.50 1.90
CA PHE A 45 -4.58 -8.10 3.21
C PHE A 45 -5.99 -7.81 3.77
N GLN A 46 -6.74 -6.92 3.11
CA GLN A 46 -8.14 -6.64 3.37
C GLN A 46 -8.93 -6.69 2.05
N SER A 47 -10.25 -6.87 2.11
CA SER A 47 -11.12 -6.62 0.95
C SER A 47 -11.33 -5.13 0.74
N GLN A 48 -11.63 -4.70 -0.48
CA GLN A 48 -12.13 -3.33 -0.70
C GLN A 48 -13.64 -3.22 -0.36
N PRO A 49 -14.15 -2.01 -0.03
CA PRO A 49 -15.56 -1.82 0.33
C PRO A 49 -16.55 -2.30 -0.74
N GLN A 50 -16.24 -2.07 -2.03
CA GLN A 50 -17.05 -2.49 -3.17
C GLN A 50 -17.13 -4.03 -3.32
N ASP A 51 -16.10 -4.76 -2.88
CA ASP A 51 -16.04 -6.22 -3.01
C ASP A 51 -16.62 -6.95 -1.79
N ARG A 52 -16.99 -6.22 -0.73
CA ARG A 52 -17.44 -6.78 0.54
C ARG A 52 -18.49 -7.88 0.37
N ALA A 53 -19.55 -7.62 -0.42
CA ALA A 53 -20.63 -8.58 -0.65
C ALA A 53 -20.10 -9.86 -1.29
N ARG A 54 -19.27 -9.73 -2.34
CA ARG A 54 -18.64 -10.87 -3.03
C ARG A 54 -17.78 -11.71 -2.09
N TRP A 55 -16.99 -11.07 -1.22
CA TRP A 55 -16.20 -11.79 -0.22
C TRP A 55 -17.06 -12.55 0.78
N LEU A 56 -18.13 -11.94 1.29
CA LEU A 56 -19.03 -12.60 2.25
C LEU A 56 -19.86 -13.73 1.64
N GLU A 57 -20.22 -13.64 0.36
CA GLU A 57 -21.03 -14.65 -0.32
C GLU A 57 -20.20 -15.82 -0.86
N GLN A 58 -19.02 -15.54 -1.42
CA GLN A 58 -18.26 -16.52 -2.21
C GLN A 58 -16.97 -16.97 -1.53
N ARG A 59 -16.48 -16.21 -0.54
CA ARG A 59 -15.13 -16.36 0.03
C ARG A 59 -15.14 -16.18 1.55
N ARG A 60 -16.26 -16.48 2.19
CA ARG A 60 -16.47 -16.21 3.63
C ARG A 60 -15.42 -16.89 4.50
N ASP A 61 -14.94 -18.05 4.07
CA ASP A 61 -13.91 -18.85 4.73
C ASP A 61 -12.49 -18.27 4.62
N LEU A 62 -12.28 -17.26 3.77
CA LEU A 62 -11.04 -16.48 3.67
C LEU A 62 -11.13 -15.15 4.42
N VAL A 63 -12.26 -14.84 5.06
CA VAL A 63 -12.46 -13.63 5.86
C VAL A 63 -12.30 -13.98 7.33
N LEU A 64 -11.41 -13.25 8.01
CA LEU A 64 -11.17 -13.44 9.43
C LEU A 64 -12.46 -13.21 10.22
N SER A 65 -12.72 -14.12 11.16
CA SER A 65 -13.91 -14.06 12.01
C SER A 65 -13.56 -13.72 13.45
N ASP A 66 -14.49 -13.09 14.15
CA ASP A 66 -14.40 -12.93 15.60
C ASP A 66 -14.82 -14.21 16.33
N ALA A 67 -14.68 -14.20 17.66
CA ALA A 67 -15.04 -15.35 18.51
C ALA A 67 -16.53 -15.74 18.44
N ARG A 68 -17.39 -14.90 17.84
CA ARG A 68 -18.83 -15.16 17.61
C ARG A 68 -19.12 -15.55 16.16
N GLY A 69 -18.10 -15.77 15.34
CA GLY A 69 -18.23 -16.12 13.92
C GLY A 69 -18.61 -14.95 13.01
N ARG A 70 -18.58 -13.71 13.51
CA ARG A 70 -18.89 -12.53 12.69
C ARG A 70 -17.64 -12.12 11.90
N PRO A 71 -17.79 -11.67 10.64
CA PRO A 71 -16.65 -11.21 9.86
C PRO A 71 -16.03 -9.97 10.53
N ARG A 72 -14.69 -9.93 10.61
CA ARG A 72 -13.97 -8.78 11.12
C ARG A 72 -13.84 -7.74 10.02
N ALA A 73 -14.33 -6.54 10.30
CA ALA A 73 -14.11 -5.37 9.49
C ALA A 73 -13.08 -4.46 10.15
N ASP A 74 -12.41 -3.66 9.34
CA ASP A 74 -11.53 -2.60 9.81
C ASP A 74 -12.37 -1.52 10.54
N PRO A 75 -12.04 -1.15 11.79
CA PRO A 75 -12.76 -0.09 12.50
C PRO A 75 -12.69 1.27 11.80
N ASP A 76 -11.57 1.58 11.16
CA ASP A 76 -11.32 2.86 10.49
C ASP A 76 -11.89 2.84 9.06
N TRP A 77 -11.98 1.64 8.47
CA TRP A 77 -12.55 1.40 7.14
C TRP A 77 -13.62 0.30 7.16
N PRO A 78 -14.83 0.56 7.72
CA PRO A 78 -15.83 -0.48 8.03
C PRO A 78 -16.34 -1.30 6.84
N GLY A 79 -16.14 -0.81 5.61
CA GLY A 79 -16.41 -1.54 4.38
C GLY A 79 -15.44 -2.70 4.13
N GLU A 80 -14.21 -2.59 4.60
CA GLU A 80 -13.12 -3.53 4.38
C GLU A 80 -13.15 -4.70 5.36
N LEU A 81 -12.89 -5.90 4.86
CA LEU A 81 -12.85 -7.14 5.64
C LEU A 81 -11.41 -7.60 5.81
N VAL A 82 -11.01 -7.92 7.04
CA VAL A 82 -9.67 -8.48 7.30
C VAL A 82 -9.61 -9.91 6.76
N LEU A 83 -8.62 -10.20 5.92
CA LEU A 83 -8.45 -11.53 5.33
C LEU A 83 -7.78 -12.49 6.33
N ASP A 84 -8.19 -13.75 6.33
CA ASP A 84 -7.61 -14.78 7.21
C ASP A 84 -6.29 -15.30 6.63
N THR A 85 -5.18 -14.73 7.10
CA THR A 85 -3.83 -15.11 6.70
C THR A 85 -3.22 -16.23 7.55
N SER A 86 -3.95 -16.79 8.53
CA SER A 86 -3.40 -17.75 9.51
C SER A 86 -2.98 -19.09 8.90
N GLY A 87 -3.78 -19.62 7.96
CA GLY A 87 -3.56 -20.91 7.31
C GLY A 87 -2.81 -20.82 5.98
N ALA A 88 -1.93 -21.78 5.69
CA ALA A 88 -1.20 -21.84 4.42
C ALA A 88 -2.16 -21.91 3.21
N ARG A 89 -3.17 -22.78 3.28
CA ARG A 89 -4.20 -22.89 2.24
C ARG A 89 -5.01 -21.61 2.05
N SER A 90 -5.29 -20.88 3.13
CA SER A 90 -5.97 -19.59 3.05
C SER A 90 -5.09 -18.57 2.34
N ARG A 91 -3.81 -18.48 2.70
CA ARG A 91 -2.83 -17.59 2.03
C ARG A 91 -2.67 -17.90 0.55
N GLU A 92 -2.57 -19.17 0.14
CA GLU A 92 -2.49 -19.56 -1.27
C GLU A 92 -3.73 -19.12 -2.06
N ARG A 93 -4.93 -19.30 -1.48
CA ARG A 93 -6.18 -18.89 -2.14
C ARG A 93 -6.33 -17.37 -2.20
N ILE A 94 -5.96 -16.66 -1.13
CA ILE A 94 -5.92 -15.19 -1.12
C ILE A 94 -4.94 -14.69 -2.18
N ALA A 95 -3.72 -15.25 -2.22
CA ALA A 95 -2.71 -14.89 -3.20
C ALA A 95 -3.16 -15.15 -4.64
N ALA A 96 -3.84 -16.27 -4.91
CA ALA A 96 -4.40 -16.54 -6.24
C ALA A 96 -5.44 -15.49 -6.65
N ILE A 97 -6.33 -15.10 -5.72
CA ILE A 97 -7.36 -14.09 -5.94
C ILE A 97 -6.75 -12.71 -6.19
N VAL A 98 -5.86 -12.26 -5.31
CA VAL A 98 -5.21 -10.95 -5.41
C VAL A 98 -4.26 -10.93 -6.62
N GLY A 99 -3.68 -12.08 -6.96
CA GLY A 99 -2.84 -12.29 -8.13
C GLY A 99 -3.55 -12.03 -9.46
N GLU A 100 -4.87 -12.24 -9.54
CA GLU A 100 -5.66 -11.83 -10.71
C GLU A 100 -5.58 -10.31 -10.93
N THR A 101 -5.65 -9.51 -9.86
CA THR A 101 -5.49 -8.05 -9.92
C THR A 101 -4.05 -7.67 -10.28
N VAL A 102 -3.04 -8.35 -9.72
CA VAL A 102 -1.63 -8.12 -10.05
C VAL A 102 -1.36 -8.38 -11.54
N ALA A 103 -1.91 -9.47 -12.09
CA ALA A 103 -1.82 -9.79 -13.51
C ALA A 103 -2.51 -8.73 -14.37
N ALA A 104 -3.66 -8.20 -13.93
CA ALA A 104 -4.34 -7.10 -14.61
C ALA A 104 -3.52 -5.80 -14.60
N CYS A 105 -2.88 -5.45 -13.47
CA CYS A 105 -1.94 -4.32 -13.40
C CYS A 105 -0.78 -4.49 -14.39
N ALA A 106 -0.20 -5.68 -14.48
CA ALA A 106 0.87 -5.97 -15.44
C ALA A 106 0.39 -5.79 -16.89
N ALA A 107 -0.78 -6.33 -17.22
CA ALA A 107 -1.37 -6.22 -18.55
C ALA A 107 -1.71 -4.76 -18.93
N ALA A 108 -2.10 -3.94 -17.96
CA ALA A 108 -2.34 -2.51 -18.15
C ALA A 108 -1.04 -1.69 -18.33
N GLY A 109 0.12 -2.26 -18.00
CA GLY A 109 1.42 -1.60 -18.18
C GLY A 109 1.95 -0.89 -16.92
N TYR A 110 1.45 -1.24 -15.74
CA TYR A 110 2.09 -0.86 -14.49
C TYR A 110 3.50 -1.45 -14.40
N ALA A 111 4.40 -0.80 -13.65
CA ALA A 111 5.78 -1.24 -13.44
C ALA A 111 6.01 -1.86 -12.05
N ALA A 112 5.06 -1.66 -11.15
CA ALA A 112 5.11 -2.12 -9.77
C ALA A 112 3.69 -2.27 -9.20
N VAL A 113 3.58 -2.98 -8.08
CA VAL A 113 2.38 -3.06 -7.25
C VAL A 113 2.76 -2.72 -5.82
N GLU A 114 1.93 -1.95 -5.13
CA GLU A 114 1.97 -1.86 -3.67
C GLU A 114 0.90 -2.77 -3.06
N PHE A 115 1.22 -3.42 -1.94
CA PHE A 115 0.27 -4.29 -1.25
C PHE A 115 -0.15 -3.66 0.08
N ASP A 116 -1.30 -2.98 0.06
CA ASP A 116 -1.83 -2.24 1.21
C ASP A 116 -2.35 -3.16 2.32
N ASN A 117 -2.34 -2.65 3.56
CA ASN A 117 -2.74 -3.31 4.80
C ASN A 117 -1.83 -4.46 5.26
N LEU A 118 -0.51 -4.40 5.01
CA LEU A 118 0.45 -5.36 5.56
C LEU A 118 0.35 -5.50 7.09
N ASP A 119 -0.07 -4.42 7.76
CA ASP A 119 -0.30 -4.29 9.20
C ASP A 119 -1.67 -4.83 9.69
N SER A 120 -2.51 -5.42 8.83
CA SER A 120 -3.87 -5.86 9.18
C SER A 120 -3.92 -6.87 10.34
N TYR A 121 -2.80 -7.53 10.64
CA TYR A 121 -2.66 -8.39 11.80
C TYR A 121 -2.92 -7.66 13.13
N THR A 122 -2.67 -6.35 13.21
CA THR A 122 -2.97 -5.51 14.38
C THR A 122 -4.49 -5.39 14.64
N ARG A 123 -5.30 -5.49 13.58
CA ARG A 123 -6.78 -5.43 13.61
C ARG A 123 -7.44 -6.79 13.86
N SER A 124 -6.64 -7.84 14.09
CA SER A 124 -7.11 -9.23 14.23
C SER A 124 -7.55 -9.61 15.64
N ALA A 125 -7.37 -8.74 16.64
CA ALA A 125 -7.49 -9.07 18.06
C ALA A 125 -6.64 -10.28 18.49
N GLY A 126 -5.42 -10.37 17.95
CA GLY A 126 -4.45 -11.43 18.25
C GLY A 126 -4.65 -12.74 17.48
N ALA A 127 -5.61 -12.80 16.55
CA ALA A 127 -5.85 -14.00 15.74
C ALA A 127 -4.82 -14.18 14.60
N LEU A 128 -4.18 -13.10 14.17
CA LEU A 128 -3.12 -13.09 13.16
C LEU A 128 -1.84 -12.52 13.75
N THR A 129 -0.70 -12.97 13.22
CA THR A 129 0.63 -12.45 13.56
C THR A 129 1.23 -11.71 12.37
N ALA A 130 2.23 -10.85 12.62
CA ALA A 130 3.04 -10.25 11.55
C ALA A 130 3.65 -11.33 10.62
N GLY A 131 4.01 -12.50 11.16
CA GLY A 131 4.53 -13.61 10.37
C GLY A 131 3.49 -14.23 9.42
N ASP A 132 2.20 -14.20 9.77
CA ASP A 132 1.12 -14.67 8.88
C ASP A 132 1.01 -13.76 7.66
N ASN A 133 1.00 -12.45 7.88
CA ASN A 133 0.97 -11.46 6.81
C ASN A 133 2.26 -11.51 5.97
N LEU A 134 3.45 -11.63 6.57
CA LEU A 134 4.70 -11.77 5.80
C LEU A 134 4.73 -13.03 4.93
N ARG A 135 4.12 -14.15 5.36
CA ARG A 135 3.98 -15.35 4.53
C ARG A 135 3.05 -15.13 3.33
N LEU A 136 1.96 -14.36 3.49
CA LEU A 136 1.11 -13.98 2.36
C LEU A 136 1.85 -12.99 1.45
N ALA A 137 2.51 -11.98 2.03
CA ALA A 137 3.32 -10.99 1.33
C ALA A 137 4.34 -11.65 0.40
N ARG A 138 5.01 -12.73 0.86
CA ARG A 138 5.95 -13.52 0.04
C ARG A 138 5.29 -14.11 -1.21
N LEU A 139 4.07 -14.63 -1.09
CA LEU A 139 3.34 -15.17 -2.25
C LEU A 139 2.97 -14.05 -3.23
N LEU A 140 2.48 -12.92 -2.70
CA LEU A 140 2.09 -11.76 -3.50
C LEU A 140 3.28 -11.11 -4.23
N ALA A 141 4.40 -10.94 -3.54
CA ALA A 141 5.64 -10.44 -4.15
C ALA A 141 6.16 -11.41 -5.23
N GLY A 142 6.10 -12.72 -4.99
CA GLY A 142 6.44 -13.74 -6.00
C GLY A 142 5.58 -13.60 -7.26
N ILE A 143 4.26 -13.45 -7.13
CA ILE A 143 3.36 -13.25 -8.26
C ILE A 143 3.69 -11.94 -9.00
N ALA A 144 3.94 -10.84 -8.28
CA ALA A 144 4.36 -9.58 -8.90
C ALA A 144 5.64 -9.76 -9.73
N HIS A 145 6.65 -10.43 -9.17
CA HIS A 145 7.92 -10.71 -9.85
C HIS A 145 7.75 -11.62 -11.07
N GLU A 146 6.89 -12.64 -11.00
CA GLU A 146 6.55 -13.50 -12.15
C GLU A 146 5.95 -12.70 -13.32
N HIS A 147 5.23 -11.62 -13.01
CA HIS A 147 4.68 -10.68 -13.99
C HIS A 147 5.65 -9.52 -14.36
N GLY A 148 6.88 -9.53 -13.85
CA GLY A 148 7.89 -8.50 -14.12
C GLY A 148 7.66 -7.17 -13.39
N LEU A 149 6.81 -7.17 -12.36
CA LEU A 149 6.49 -6.01 -11.53
C LEU A 149 7.37 -5.97 -10.28
N LEU A 150 7.78 -4.79 -9.84
CA LEU A 150 8.35 -4.63 -8.49
C LEU A 150 7.24 -4.73 -7.43
N ALA A 151 7.56 -5.27 -6.26
CA ALA A 151 6.60 -5.42 -5.16
C ALA A 151 6.89 -4.41 -4.03
N GLY A 152 5.90 -3.62 -3.63
CA GLY A 152 6.02 -2.57 -2.62
C GLY A 152 5.44 -2.97 -1.27
N GLN A 153 6.22 -2.77 -0.21
CA GLN A 153 5.72 -2.76 1.17
C GLN A 153 4.86 -1.52 1.37
N LYS A 154 3.71 -1.66 2.04
CA LYS A 154 2.91 -0.53 2.50
C LYS A 154 2.88 -0.48 4.03
N ASN A 155 3.31 0.64 4.60
CA ASN A 155 3.40 0.88 6.05
C ASN A 155 4.17 -0.23 6.81
N ALA A 156 3.85 -0.46 8.08
CA ALA A 156 4.50 -1.44 8.96
C ALA A 156 6.03 -1.27 9.05
N ALA A 157 6.47 -0.07 9.44
CA ALA A 157 7.87 0.35 9.50
C ALA A 157 8.74 -0.65 10.27
N GLU A 158 8.22 -1.16 11.38
CA GLU A 158 8.87 -2.12 12.28
C GLU A 158 9.17 -3.46 11.60
N LEU A 159 8.50 -3.77 10.49
CA LEU A 159 8.69 -4.99 9.73
C LEU A 159 9.67 -4.80 8.56
N SER A 160 10.14 -3.60 8.24
CA SER A 160 10.85 -3.33 6.97
C SER A 160 11.99 -4.30 6.64
N ALA A 161 12.87 -4.60 7.60
CA ALA A 161 13.97 -5.55 7.39
C ALA A 161 13.45 -6.98 7.07
N ARG A 162 12.40 -7.41 7.77
CA ARG A 162 11.74 -8.70 7.57
C ARG A 162 10.91 -8.73 6.30
N ALA A 163 10.22 -7.65 5.96
CA ALA A 163 9.49 -7.47 4.72
C ALA A 163 10.42 -7.63 3.51
N ARG A 164 11.61 -7.01 3.54
CA ARG A 164 12.63 -7.21 2.51
C ARG A 164 13.15 -8.65 2.46
N GLN A 165 13.49 -9.26 3.61
CA GLN A 165 14.12 -10.59 3.65
C GLN A 165 13.15 -11.77 3.47
N GLU A 166 12.00 -11.74 4.12
CA GLU A 166 11.04 -12.84 4.18
C GLU A 166 10.04 -12.77 3.02
N ALA A 167 9.54 -11.57 2.70
CA ALA A 167 8.54 -11.36 1.66
C ALA A 167 9.16 -11.00 0.30
N GLY A 168 10.29 -10.30 0.27
CA GLY A 168 10.98 -9.94 -0.98
C GLY A 168 10.50 -8.63 -1.60
N PHE A 169 9.92 -7.71 -0.82
CA PHE A 169 9.55 -6.38 -1.31
C PHE A 169 10.78 -5.59 -1.79
N ASP A 170 10.61 -4.75 -2.81
CA ASP A 170 11.66 -4.00 -3.53
C ASP A 170 11.78 -2.53 -3.17
N PHE A 171 10.70 -1.98 -2.62
CA PHE A 171 10.56 -0.58 -2.21
C PHE A 171 9.48 -0.50 -1.11
N ALA A 172 9.34 0.68 -0.50
CA ALA A 172 8.27 0.94 0.44
C ALA A 172 7.46 2.17 0.03
N ILE A 173 6.17 2.13 0.35
CA ILE A 173 5.29 3.30 0.42
C ILE A 173 4.91 3.44 1.89
N ALA A 174 5.22 4.59 2.48
CA ALA A 174 4.92 4.92 3.85
C ALA A 174 3.90 6.06 3.86
N GLU A 175 2.93 5.95 4.75
CA GLU A 175 2.11 7.07 5.16
C GLU A 175 2.66 7.58 6.48
N GLU A 176 2.93 8.88 6.54
CA GLU A 176 3.21 9.62 7.77
C GLU A 176 4.53 9.23 8.45
N CYS A 177 5.56 8.84 7.68
CA CYS A 177 6.82 8.40 8.30
C CYS A 177 7.52 9.53 9.06
N ALA A 178 7.38 10.78 8.62
CA ALA A 178 7.97 11.92 9.31
C ALA A 178 7.12 12.36 10.49
N ALA A 179 5.78 12.25 10.41
CA ALA A 179 4.90 12.51 11.54
C ALA A 179 5.11 11.50 12.69
N HIS A 180 5.53 10.27 12.39
CA HIS A 180 5.77 9.22 13.38
C HIS A 180 7.26 8.99 13.73
N ASP A 181 8.20 9.72 13.13
CA ASP A 181 9.67 9.50 13.28
C ASP A 181 10.12 8.08 12.88
N GLU A 182 9.50 7.54 11.82
CA GLU A 182 9.70 6.16 11.34
C GLU A 182 10.44 6.08 9.99
N CYS A 183 10.76 7.21 9.34
CA CYS A 183 11.38 7.21 8.01
C CYS A 183 12.69 6.41 7.92
N ALA A 184 13.49 6.41 8.98
CA ALA A 184 14.75 5.65 9.03
C ALA A 184 14.52 4.14 8.91
N ALA A 185 13.44 3.61 9.50
CA ALA A 185 13.13 2.18 9.46
C ALA A 185 12.92 1.66 8.01
N TYR A 186 12.39 2.52 7.13
CA TYR A 186 12.26 2.21 5.71
C TYR A 186 13.56 2.48 4.95
N THR A 187 14.16 3.66 5.11
CA THR A 187 15.31 4.10 4.31
C THR A 187 16.58 3.30 4.60
N ASP A 188 16.76 2.79 5.82
CA ASP A 188 17.86 1.88 6.17
C ASP A 188 17.80 0.54 5.39
N VAL A 189 16.61 0.16 4.92
CA VAL A 189 16.35 -1.09 4.19
C VAL A 189 16.30 -0.87 2.68
N TYR A 190 15.57 0.16 2.24
CA TYR A 190 15.24 0.39 0.83
C TYR A 190 15.99 1.57 0.20
N GLY A 191 16.82 2.29 0.97
CA GLY A 191 17.51 3.49 0.51
C GLY A 191 16.54 4.57 0.06
N GLN A 192 16.74 5.10 -1.15
CA GLN A 192 15.88 6.14 -1.75
C GLN A 192 14.69 5.57 -2.54
N ARG A 193 14.36 4.29 -2.34
CA ARG A 193 13.15 3.64 -2.87
C ARG A 193 12.06 3.60 -1.81
N VAL A 194 11.79 4.75 -1.21
CA VAL A 194 10.74 4.95 -0.21
C VAL A 194 9.92 6.14 -0.70
N LEU A 195 8.64 5.92 -0.95
CA LEU A 195 7.68 6.98 -1.25
C LEU A 195 6.93 7.29 0.03
N ASP A 196 6.97 8.53 0.49
CA ASP A 196 6.35 8.94 1.75
C ASP A 196 5.22 9.95 1.52
N VAL A 197 4.08 9.70 2.17
CA VAL A 197 2.85 10.48 2.04
C VAL A 197 2.49 11.05 3.40
N GLU A 198 2.65 12.35 3.55
CA GLU A 198 2.27 13.11 4.74
C GLU A 198 0.88 13.72 4.57
N TYR A 199 0.17 13.87 5.69
CA TYR A 199 -1.16 14.46 5.71
C TYR A 199 -1.24 15.69 6.63
N PRO A 200 -1.93 16.78 6.23
CA PRO A 200 -1.99 18.01 7.02
C PRO A 200 -2.67 17.90 8.39
N ASP A 201 -3.49 16.89 8.60
CA ASP A 201 -4.27 16.67 9.83
C ASP A 201 -3.46 16.02 10.96
N THR A 202 -2.32 15.41 10.64
CA THR A 202 -1.42 14.73 11.58
C THR A 202 -0.02 15.33 11.59
N LEU A 203 0.39 16.01 10.51
CA LEU A 203 1.72 16.58 10.44
C LEU A 203 1.87 17.79 11.39
N GLU A 204 2.61 17.59 12.48
CA GLU A 204 2.77 18.58 13.55
C GLU A 204 3.76 19.71 13.23
N ARG A 205 4.54 19.59 12.14
CA ARG A 205 5.51 20.59 11.70
C ARG A 205 5.26 21.07 10.27
N PRO A 206 5.69 22.28 9.89
CA PRO A 206 5.52 22.76 8.51
C PRO A 206 6.14 21.79 7.50
N PHE A 207 5.43 21.50 6.40
CA PHE A 207 5.93 20.60 5.36
C PHE A 207 7.29 21.04 4.78
N GLY A 208 7.61 22.34 4.79
CA GLY A 208 8.93 22.82 4.38
C GLY A 208 10.07 22.33 5.29
N GLU A 209 9.80 22.13 6.58
CA GLU A 209 10.78 21.55 7.52
C GLU A 209 10.93 20.03 7.31
N VAL A 210 9.83 19.33 6.99
CA VAL A 210 9.87 17.92 6.57
C VAL A 210 10.79 17.73 5.36
N CYS A 211 10.63 18.59 4.35
CA CYS A 211 11.43 18.57 3.13
C CYS A 211 12.91 18.96 3.34
N ALA A 212 13.21 19.75 4.37
CA ALA A 212 14.57 20.16 4.70
C ALA A 212 15.28 19.14 5.60
N ASP A 213 14.55 18.22 6.23
CA ASP A 213 15.10 17.22 7.13
C ASP A 213 15.80 16.10 6.33
N PRO A 214 17.12 15.90 6.50
CA PRO A 214 17.87 14.91 5.74
C PRO A 214 17.49 13.47 6.07
N ARG A 215 16.70 13.24 7.13
CA ARG A 215 16.18 11.92 7.51
C ARG A 215 14.90 11.55 6.76
N THR A 216 14.22 12.53 6.17
CA THR A 216 13.03 12.32 5.35
C THR A 216 13.46 11.79 3.97
N PRO A 217 12.73 10.82 3.37
CA PRO A 217 12.97 10.42 1.99
C PRO A 217 12.88 11.61 1.04
N ARG A 218 13.65 11.59 -0.06
CA ARG A 218 13.53 12.60 -1.11
C ARG A 218 12.24 12.49 -1.92
N SER A 219 11.53 11.38 -1.79
CA SER A 219 10.24 11.18 -2.42
C SER A 219 9.18 11.35 -1.34
N THR A 220 8.88 12.60 -0.97
CA THR A 220 7.90 12.90 0.08
C THR A 220 6.88 13.91 -0.42
N ILE A 221 5.59 13.58 -0.26
CA ILE A 221 4.49 14.47 -0.64
C ILE A 221 3.62 14.81 0.56
N LEU A 222 2.92 15.94 0.48
CA LEU A 222 1.78 16.27 1.34
C LEU A 222 0.51 16.10 0.51
N ARG A 223 -0.37 15.16 0.91
CA ARG A 223 -1.67 14.93 0.28
C ARG A 223 -2.82 15.23 1.22
N ASP A 224 -4.04 15.36 0.70
CA ASP A 224 -5.24 15.30 1.53
C ASP A 224 -5.56 13.84 1.90
N ARG A 225 -6.15 13.62 3.09
CA ARG A 225 -6.41 12.29 3.65
C ARG A 225 -7.26 11.39 2.76
N LEU A 226 -8.18 11.97 1.99
CA LEU A 226 -9.08 11.23 1.11
C LEU A 226 -8.49 11.00 -0.28
N LEU A 227 -7.29 11.52 -0.55
CA LEU A 227 -6.56 11.39 -1.81
C LEU A 227 -7.41 11.79 -3.02
N VAL A 228 -8.25 12.82 -2.88
CA VAL A 228 -9.22 13.22 -3.92
C VAL A 228 -8.51 13.71 -5.18
N ALA A 229 -9.22 13.57 -6.31
CA ALA A 229 -8.68 13.95 -7.61
C ALA A 229 -8.43 15.46 -7.72
N HIS A 230 -7.51 15.85 -8.60
CA HIS A 230 -7.22 17.26 -8.85
C HIS A 230 -8.47 18.02 -9.33
N GLY A 231 -8.78 19.13 -8.66
CA GLY A 231 -9.95 19.96 -8.93
C GLY A 231 -11.16 19.67 -8.04
N GLU A 232 -11.13 18.59 -7.25
CA GLU A 232 -12.14 18.33 -6.23
C GLU A 232 -11.92 19.17 -4.97
N ALA A 233 -13.00 19.44 -4.26
CA ALA A 233 -12.94 20.19 -3.02
C ALA A 233 -12.14 19.42 -1.97
N GLY A 234 -11.13 20.07 -1.39
CA GLY A 234 -10.24 19.46 -0.41
C GLY A 234 -8.94 18.91 -0.99
N HIS A 235 -8.79 18.86 -2.33
CA HIS A 235 -7.55 18.44 -2.97
C HIS A 235 -6.34 19.23 -2.44
N ARG A 236 -5.31 18.51 -1.98
CA ARG A 236 -4.03 19.09 -1.57
C ARG A 236 -2.89 18.28 -2.15
N TYR A 237 -1.93 18.97 -2.77
CA TYR A 237 -0.70 18.34 -3.25
C TYR A 237 0.47 19.30 -3.05
N ARG A 238 1.52 18.84 -2.38
CA ARG A 238 2.86 19.45 -2.38
C ARG A 238 3.88 18.33 -2.42
N ALA A 239 5.04 18.58 -3.02
CA ALA A 239 6.13 17.61 -3.07
C ALA A 239 7.45 18.28 -2.70
N CYS A 240 8.32 17.46 -2.12
CA CYS A 240 9.76 17.55 -2.23
C CYS A 240 10.28 16.18 -2.72
#